data_AF-A0A7S2EX81-F1
#
_entry.id   AF-A0A7S2EX81-F1
#
_cell.length_a   1.000
_cell.length_b   1.000
_cell.length_c   1.000
_cell.angle_alpha   90.00
_cell.angle_beta   90.00
_cell.angle_gamma   90.00
#
_symmetry.space_group_name_H-M   'P 1'
#
loop_
_entity.id
_entity.type
_entity.pdbx_description
1 polymer ?
#
loop_
_entity_poly.entity_id
_entity_poly.type
_entity_poly.pdbx_seq_one_letter_code
_entity_poly.pdbx_strand_id
1 'polypeptide(L)'
;GDRPRRDGRGCHRGFPRSVRRVGLRGGEGGGGGGGGGKKDEEEKRGDGAEKKKKGPRAVVLQFSEDGHALCPQTLLMAYEEEGRVLPVVSDFDCFIVGTRNVKYEKPLPEDQLDVMRWSIGQIKMILNNPVEGHGWTRRWLDVLKQEAKRGYHPKCPPLGYSDPQSKLIMEHAIERLRSTGAVRHGAECFNFHFPQELDEEFLVVSDTLGPPGTVPWKYVGVSELQDILCKRIEDGFTFPLNPKWVLCDPGWKKVYDKLITSERPNVRASMAAWFPPESGLREEIERIHAR
;
A
#
# COMPACT_ATOMS: atom_id res chain seq x y z
N GLY A 1 -55.80 7.28 -10.61
CA GLY A 1 -54.74 7.16 -9.59
C GLY A 1 -53.48 7.73 -10.16
N ASP A 2 -53.18 8.97 -9.78
CA ASP A 2 -52.09 9.79 -10.32
C ASP A 2 -50.70 9.19 -10.12
N ARG A 3 -49.85 9.33 -11.15
CA ARG A 3 -48.40 9.15 -11.05
C ARG A 3 -47.76 10.53 -10.89
N PRO A 4 -46.83 10.75 -9.95
CA PRO A 4 -46.04 11.97 -9.94
C PRO A 4 -44.85 11.87 -10.90
N ARG A 5 -44.66 12.95 -11.66
CA ARG A 5 -43.53 13.23 -12.55
C ARG A 5 -42.26 13.47 -11.73
N ARG A 6 -41.12 12.89 -12.14
CA ARG A 6 -39.79 13.23 -11.62
C ARG A 6 -39.26 14.46 -12.36
N ASP A 7 -39.17 15.58 -11.65
CA ASP A 7 -38.44 16.77 -12.08
C ASP A 7 -36.95 16.56 -11.81
N GLY A 8 -36.15 16.60 -12.88
CA GLY A 8 -34.70 16.71 -12.79
C GLY A 8 -34.31 18.15 -12.52
N ARG A 9 -33.65 18.40 -11.37
CA ARG A 9 -32.87 19.61 -11.12
C ARG A 9 -31.59 19.23 -10.38
N GLY A 10 -30.48 19.34 -11.10
CA GLY A 10 -29.13 19.22 -10.55
C GLY A 10 -28.84 20.37 -9.58
N CYS A 11 -28.32 20.02 -8.42
CA CYS A 11 -27.79 20.97 -7.46
C CYS A 11 -26.27 21.08 -7.66
N HIS A 12 -25.83 21.92 -8.59
CA HIS A 12 -24.52 22.57 -8.47
C HIS A 12 -24.69 23.72 -7.47
N ARG A 13 -24.34 23.50 -6.20
CA ARG A 13 -24.08 24.59 -5.26
C ARG A 13 -22.57 24.79 -5.15
N GLY A 14 -22.13 25.99 -5.53
CA GLY A 14 -20.73 26.39 -5.51
C GLY A 14 -20.16 26.44 -4.10
N PHE A 15 -18.85 26.17 -4.01
CA PHE A 15 -18.07 26.21 -2.78
C PHE A 15 -17.86 27.65 -2.28
N PRO A 16 -17.99 27.93 -0.97
CA PRO A 16 -17.72 29.25 -0.42
C PRO A 16 -16.22 29.60 -0.43
N ARG A 17 -15.95 30.85 -0.79
CA ARG A 17 -14.61 31.45 -0.92
C ARG A 17 -14.11 31.99 0.42
N SER A 18 -13.58 31.15 1.30
CA SER A 18 -12.64 31.62 2.32
C SER A 18 -11.79 30.48 2.88
N VAL A 19 -10.62 30.26 2.27
CA VAL A 19 -9.60 29.34 2.79
C VAL A 19 -8.61 30.16 3.61
N ARG A 20 -8.57 29.97 4.93
CA ARG A 20 -7.46 30.48 5.76
C ARG A 20 -6.38 29.41 5.84
N ARG A 21 -5.21 29.73 5.28
CA ARG A 21 -4.01 28.88 5.29
C ARG A 21 -3.37 28.90 6.68
N VAL A 22 -3.17 27.74 7.28
CA VAL A 22 -2.25 27.57 8.41
C VAL A 22 -1.19 26.56 7.99
N GLY A 23 0.01 27.06 7.66
CA GLY A 23 1.13 26.22 7.27
C GLY A 23 1.92 25.78 8.48
N LEU A 24 2.06 24.47 8.68
CA LEU A 24 3.05 23.91 9.60
C LEU A 24 4.43 23.99 8.93
N ARG A 25 5.33 24.84 9.45
CA ARG A 25 6.77 24.75 9.15
C ARG A 25 7.37 23.70 10.07
N GLY A 26 7.74 22.54 9.53
CA GLY A 26 8.71 21.66 10.18
C GLY A 26 10.06 22.40 10.21
N GLY A 27 10.62 22.56 11.41
CA GLY A 27 11.94 23.17 11.59
C GLY A 27 13.02 22.22 11.11
N GLU A 28 13.75 22.62 10.06
CA GLU A 28 15.09 22.11 9.83
C GLU A 28 16.05 22.87 10.76
N GLY A 29 16.70 22.14 11.66
CA GLY A 29 17.74 22.68 12.52
C GLY A 29 18.99 23.03 11.70
N GLY A 30 19.39 24.30 11.74
CA GLY A 30 20.66 24.78 11.22
C GLY A 30 21.31 25.69 12.25
N GLY A 31 22.38 25.20 12.87
CA GLY A 31 23.21 25.98 13.79
C GLY A 31 24.14 26.95 13.05
N GLY A 32 24.23 28.16 13.61
CA GLY A 32 25.43 28.98 13.84
C GLY A 32 26.40 29.32 12.70
N GLY A 33 26.62 30.63 12.49
CA GLY A 33 27.89 31.16 11.95
C GLY A 33 27.74 32.49 11.23
N GLY A 34 28.21 33.58 11.85
CA GLY A 34 28.03 34.95 11.35
C GLY A 34 29.04 35.42 10.28
N GLY A 35 28.85 36.66 9.82
CA GLY A 35 29.88 37.44 9.10
C GLY A 35 29.39 38.12 7.83
N GLY A 36 29.08 39.43 7.90
CA GLY A 36 28.65 40.24 6.76
C GLY A 36 29.79 40.85 5.94
N GLY A 37 29.49 41.24 4.69
CA GLY A 37 30.34 42.16 3.93
C GLY A 37 30.24 42.07 2.40
N LYS A 38 29.38 42.91 1.82
CA LYS A 38 29.53 43.69 0.56
C LYS A 38 29.71 43.05 -0.84
N LYS A 39 28.91 43.64 -1.76
CA LYS A 39 29.09 43.94 -3.20
C LYS A 39 28.58 42.95 -4.24
N ASP A 40 27.53 43.41 -4.93
CA ASP A 40 27.31 43.46 -6.38
C ASP A 40 28.26 42.64 -7.25
N GLU A 41 27.71 41.64 -7.94
CA GLU A 41 28.01 41.41 -9.35
C GLU A 41 26.92 40.51 -9.99
N GLU A 42 26.37 41.04 -11.07
CA GLU A 42 25.34 40.48 -11.92
C GLU A 42 26.01 39.63 -13.00
N GLU A 43 25.90 38.29 -12.96
CA GLU A 43 26.05 37.51 -14.20
C GLU A 43 25.38 36.13 -14.18
N LYS A 44 24.42 35.99 -15.10
CA LYS A 44 23.98 34.79 -15.85
C LYS A 44 24.18 33.43 -15.19
N ARG A 45 23.07 32.81 -14.77
CA ARG A 45 22.96 31.33 -14.73
C ARG A 45 21.62 30.88 -15.30
N GLY A 46 21.71 29.90 -16.18
CA GLY A 46 20.64 29.47 -17.07
C GLY A 46 19.43 28.91 -16.33
N ASP A 47 18.27 29.37 -16.77
CA ASP A 47 16.98 28.76 -16.47
C ASP A 47 16.85 27.44 -17.22
N GLY A 48 17.37 26.39 -16.59
CA GLY A 48 17.21 25.00 -17.00
C GLY A 48 17.15 24.06 -15.81
N ALA A 49 16.80 24.56 -14.62
CA ALA A 49 16.48 23.69 -13.49
C ALA A 49 15.03 23.23 -13.67
N GLU A 50 14.86 22.05 -14.27
CA GLU A 50 13.62 21.29 -14.25
C GLU A 50 13.15 21.23 -12.79
N LYS A 51 12.13 22.04 -12.44
CA LYS A 51 11.54 22.02 -11.10
C LYS A 51 11.05 20.60 -10.89
N LYS A 52 11.76 19.81 -10.06
CA LYS A 52 11.23 18.58 -9.49
C LYS A 52 9.80 18.90 -9.05
N LYS A 53 8.80 18.30 -9.71
CA LYS A 53 7.41 18.44 -9.29
C LYS A 53 7.37 18.00 -7.83
N LYS A 54 7.24 18.95 -6.91
CA LYS A 54 7.01 18.64 -5.51
C LYS A 54 5.66 17.92 -5.49
N GLY A 55 5.67 16.69 -4.98
CA GLY A 55 4.44 15.92 -4.80
C GLY A 55 3.42 16.66 -3.91
N PRO A 56 2.20 16.13 -3.79
CA PRO A 56 1.16 16.73 -2.97
C PRO A 56 1.68 17.00 -1.56
N ARG A 57 1.44 18.23 -1.05
CA ARG A 57 1.89 18.63 0.28
C ARG A 57 0.80 18.33 1.29
N ALA A 58 1.11 17.52 2.31
CA ALA A 58 0.19 17.28 3.42
C ALA A 58 -0.08 18.60 4.18
N VAL A 59 -1.36 18.92 4.38
CA VAL A 59 -1.85 20.09 5.10
C VAL A 59 -3.05 19.70 5.97
N VAL A 60 -3.45 20.60 6.86
CA VAL A 60 -4.67 20.46 7.66
C VAL A 60 -5.67 21.51 7.20
N LEU A 61 -6.89 21.08 6.90
CA LEU A 61 -8.00 21.92 6.47
C LEU A 61 -8.96 22.16 7.63
N GLN A 62 -9.17 23.42 8.00
CA GLN A 62 -10.24 23.84 8.90
C GLN A 62 -11.57 23.78 8.13
N PHE A 63 -12.44 22.84 8.49
CA PHE A 63 -13.72 22.63 7.80
C PHE A 63 -14.89 23.39 8.42
N SER A 64 -14.73 23.96 9.63
CA SER A 64 -15.82 24.69 10.28
C SER A 64 -16.15 26.01 9.57
N GLU A 65 -17.45 26.30 9.44
CA GLU A 65 -17.96 27.58 8.89
C GLU A 65 -18.11 28.67 9.96
N ASP A 66 -18.10 28.29 11.23
CA ASP A 66 -18.38 29.15 12.40
C ASP A 66 -17.18 30.01 12.86
N GLY A 67 -16.02 29.89 12.20
CA GLY A 67 -14.85 30.73 12.46
C GLY A 67 -14.05 30.34 13.70
N HIS A 68 -14.36 29.22 14.37
CA HIS A 68 -13.52 28.67 15.44
C HIS A 68 -12.24 28.05 14.87
N ALA A 69 -11.25 28.91 14.63
CA ALA A 69 -9.95 28.50 14.12
C ALA A 69 -9.29 27.45 15.02
N LEU A 70 -8.74 26.39 14.41
CA LEU A 70 -8.03 25.30 15.07
C LEU A 70 -8.89 24.48 16.03
N CYS A 71 -10.21 24.48 15.87
CA CYS A 71 -11.12 23.56 16.56
C CYS A 71 -10.81 22.11 16.14
N PRO A 72 -10.23 21.26 17.02
CA PRO A 72 -9.70 19.95 16.63
C PRO A 72 -10.74 19.03 15.98
N GLN A 73 -12.01 19.15 16.39
CA GLN A 73 -13.14 18.37 15.88
C GLN A 73 -13.48 18.66 14.41
N THR A 74 -12.90 19.70 13.85
CA THR A 74 -13.20 20.19 12.49
C THR A 74 -11.95 20.30 11.62
N LEU A 75 -10.82 19.77 12.09
CA LEU A 75 -9.59 19.66 11.33
C LEU A 75 -9.60 18.38 10.50
N LEU A 76 -9.46 18.52 9.18
CA LEU A 76 -9.34 17.41 8.25
C LEU A 76 -7.92 17.33 7.70
N MET A 77 -7.41 16.12 7.56
CA MET A 77 -6.21 15.90 6.74
C MET A 77 -6.54 16.23 5.29
N ALA A 78 -5.65 16.96 4.63
CA ALA A 78 -5.82 17.40 3.25
C ALA A 78 -4.49 17.38 2.50
N TYR A 79 -4.56 17.35 1.18
CA TYR A 79 -3.40 17.59 0.31
C TYR A 79 -3.55 18.91 -0.42
N GLU A 80 -2.47 19.66 -0.46
CA GLU A 80 -2.30 20.76 -1.40
C GLU A 80 -1.62 20.26 -2.67
N GLU A 81 -2.37 20.27 -3.77
CA GLU A 81 -1.91 19.84 -5.09
C GLU A 81 -2.52 20.76 -6.16
N GLU A 82 -1.70 21.18 -7.13
CA GLU A 82 -2.13 22.06 -8.24
C GLU A 82 -2.88 23.33 -7.78
N GLY A 83 -2.48 23.90 -6.64
CA GLY A 83 -3.08 25.11 -6.07
C GLY A 83 -4.44 24.90 -5.40
N ARG A 84 -4.88 23.65 -5.25
CA ARG A 84 -6.11 23.25 -4.55
C ARG A 84 -5.77 22.56 -3.23
N VAL A 85 -6.60 22.76 -2.22
CA VAL A 85 -6.55 22.00 -0.96
C VAL A 85 -7.77 21.09 -0.92
N LEU A 86 -7.54 19.78 -0.95
CA LEU A 86 -8.60 18.77 -0.98
C LEU A 86 -8.49 17.88 0.26
N PRO A 87 -9.58 17.66 1.01
CA PRO A 87 -9.58 16.71 2.11
C PRO A 87 -9.28 15.30 1.58
N VAL A 88 -8.55 14.53 2.38
CA VAL A 88 -8.19 13.15 2.05
C VAL A 88 -9.36 12.23 2.37
N VAL A 89 -9.63 11.30 1.45
CA VAL A 89 -10.46 10.12 1.69
C VAL A 89 -9.60 8.86 1.52
N SER A 90 -10.03 7.77 2.15
CA SER A 90 -9.41 6.46 1.98
C SER A 90 -9.43 6.04 0.50
N ASP A 91 -8.32 5.49 0.05
CA ASP A 91 -8.21 4.74 -1.20
C ASP A 91 -8.66 3.29 -1.02
N PHE A 92 -8.68 2.55 -2.12
CA PHE A 92 -8.82 1.10 -2.14
C PHE A 92 -7.43 0.46 -2.06
N ASP A 93 -7.20 -0.23 -0.95
CA ASP A 93 -5.99 -1.02 -0.76
C ASP A 93 -6.14 -2.34 -1.51
N CYS A 94 -5.28 -2.54 -2.51
CA CYS A 94 -5.30 -3.79 -3.27
C CYS A 94 -4.69 -4.90 -2.42
N PHE A 95 -5.51 -5.85 -1.98
CA PHE A 95 -4.99 -6.95 -1.15
C PHE A 95 -3.99 -7.84 -1.92
N ILE A 96 -4.43 -8.42 -3.05
CA ILE A 96 -3.64 -9.32 -3.87
C ILE A 96 -4.12 -9.30 -5.32
N VAL A 97 -3.19 -9.46 -6.27
CA VAL A 97 -3.50 -9.65 -7.69
C VAL A 97 -3.16 -11.08 -8.09
N GLY A 98 -4.18 -11.81 -8.54
CA GLY A 98 -4.02 -13.15 -9.12
C GLY A 98 -3.86 -13.09 -10.62
N THR A 99 -2.84 -13.77 -11.15
CA THR A 99 -2.60 -13.83 -12.60
C THR A 99 -2.60 -15.27 -13.08
N ARG A 100 -2.96 -15.50 -14.35
CA ARG A 100 -2.88 -16.80 -15.01
C ARG A 100 -2.17 -16.62 -16.35
N ASN A 101 -1.25 -17.52 -16.68
CA ASN A 101 -0.44 -17.48 -17.90
C ASN A 101 0.47 -16.24 -18.04
N VAL A 102 0.75 -15.54 -16.93
CA VAL A 102 1.76 -14.46 -16.88
C VAL A 102 3.13 -15.07 -16.60
N LYS A 103 4.17 -14.55 -17.27
CA LYS A 103 5.56 -14.96 -17.07
C LYS A 103 6.27 -13.98 -16.16
N TYR A 104 6.86 -14.51 -15.08
CA TYR A 104 7.71 -13.78 -14.16
C TYR A 104 9.16 -14.20 -14.44
N GLU A 105 9.85 -13.44 -15.28
CA GLU A 105 11.19 -13.80 -15.76
C GLU A 105 12.31 -13.38 -14.82
N LYS A 106 12.04 -12.44 -13.92
CA LYS A 106 13.02 -11.88 -13.00
C LYS A 106 12.54 -12.07 -11.56
N PRO A 107 13.44 -12.41 -10.63
CA PRO A 107 13.12 -12.40 -9.22
C PRO A 107 12.76 -10.99 -8.76
N LEU A 108 12.21 -10.89 -7.55
CA LEU A 108 12.10 -9.61 -6.87
C LEU A 108 13.47 -8.91 -6.83
N PRO A 109 13.50 -7.57 -6.97
CA PRO A 109 14.73 -6.82 -6.78
C PRO A 109 15.39 -7.12 -5.43
N GLU A 110 16.72 -7.16 -5.37
CA GLU A 110 17.46 -7.60 -4.18
C GLU A 110 17.15 -6.75 -2.94
N ASP A 111 16.96 -5.44 -3.12
CA ASP A 111 16.55 -4.54 -2.05
C ASP A 111 15.18 -4.91 -1.45
N GLN A 112 14.26 -5.42 -2.26
CA GLN A 112 12.97 -5.93 -1.76
C GLN A 112 13.12 -7.30 -1.09
N LEU A 113 13.98 -8.17 -1.61
CA LEU A 113 14.29 -9.46 -0.96
C LEU A 113 14.94 -9.25 0.41
N ASP A 114 15.81 -8.25 0.55
CA ASP A 114 16.41 -7.86 1.81
C ASP A 114 15.35 -7.39 2.82
N VAL A 115 14.40 -6.57 2.39
CA VAL A 115 13.29 -6.14 3.26
C VAL A 115 12.37 -7.30 3.60
N MET A 116 12.09 -8.22 2.67
CA MET A 116 11.32 -9.44 2.95
C MET A 116 12.03 -10.33 3.98
N ARG A 117 13.34 -10.54 3.82
CA ARG A 117 14.17 -11.32 4.75
C ARG A 117 14.18 -10.69 6.14
N TRP A 118 14.35 -9.37 6.22
CA TRP A 118 14.24 -8.62 7.46
C TRP A 118 12.84 -8.79 8.08
N SER A 119 11.77 -8.66 7.28
CA SER A 119 10.39 -8.80 7.73
C SER A 119 10.13 -10.17 8.36
N ILE A 120 10.55 -11.26 7.70
CA ILE A 120 10.47 -12.62 8.24
C ILE A 120 11.24 -12.75 9.56
N GLY A 121 12.42 -12.14 9.65
CA GLY A 121 13.20 -12.09 10.90
C GLY A 121 12.43 -11.40 12.04
N GLN A 122 11.78 -10.27 11.77
CA GLN A 122 10.98 -9.55 12.76
C GLN A 122 9.70 -10.33 13.14
N ILE A 123 9.03 -10.96 12.17
CA ILE A 123 7.89 -11.85 12.42
C ILE A 123 8.30 -12.97 13.38
N LYS A 124 9.43 -13.63 13.12
CA LYS A 124 9.98 -14.67 13.99
C LYS A 124 10.25 -14.16 15.41
N MET A 125 10.82 -12.96 15.55
CA MET A 125 11.05 -12.35 16.86
C MET A 125 9.75 -12.11 17.62
N ILE A 126 8.71 -11.58 16.95
CA ILE A 126 7.39 -11.37 17.54
C ILE A 126 6.77 -12.70 18.00
N LEU A 127 6.81 -13.73 17.15
CA LEU A 127 6.25 -15.04 17.45
C LEU A 127 6.96 -15.73 18.64
N ASN A 128 8.28 -15.55 18.78
CA ASN A 128 9.03 -16.09 19.92
C ASN A 128 8.84 -15.32 21.22
N ASN A 129 8.27 -14.10 21.18
CA ASN A 129 8.10 -13.23 22.35
C ASN A 129 6.65 -12.72 22.42
N PRO A 130 5.67 -13.62 22.64
CA PRO A 130 4.27 -13.21 22.74
C PRO A 130 4.08 -12.26 23.93
N VAL A 131 3.38 -11.16 23.68
CA VAL A 131 2.96 -10.20 24.71
C VAL A 131 1.43 -10.20 24.77
N GLU A 132 0.88 -10.59 25.92
CA GLU A 132 -0.57 -10.61 26.13
C GLU A 132 -1.19 -9.21 25.99
N GLY A 133 -2.40 -9.14 25.45
CA GLY A 133 -3.13 -7.89 25.24
C GLY A 133 -2.57 -6.96 24.16
N HIS A 134 -1.49 -7.33 23.47
CA HIS A 134 -0.93 -6.55 22.35
C HIS A 134 -1.25 -7.22 21.02
N GLY A 135 -2.10 -6.56 20.21
CA GLY A 135 -2.37 -6.94 18.82
C GLY A 135 -1.14 -6.79 17.91
N TRP A 136 -1.25 -7.29 16.67
CA TRP A 136 -0.14 -7.34 15.73
C TRP A 136 0.41 -5.94 15.43
N THR A 137 -0.47 -4.99 15.12
CA THR A 137 -0.12 -3.60 14.79
C THR A 137 0.74 -2.96 15.88
N ARG A 138 0.37 -3.14 17.16
CA ARG A 138 1.13 -2.58 18.28
C ARG A 138 2.52 -3.18 18.38
N ARG A 139 2.64 -4.51 18.25
CA ARG A 139 3.94 -5.20 18.31
C ARG A 139 4.83 -4.82 17.13
N TRP A 140 4.27 -4.65 15.94
CA TRP A 140 5.03 -4.22 14.76
C TRP A 140 5.49 -2.76 14.88
N LEU A 141 4.68 -1.87 15.45
CA LEU A 141 5.11 -0.49 15.74
C LEU A 141 6.30 -0.47 16.72
N ASP A 142 6.35 -1.39 17.68
CA ASP A 142 7.48 -1.48 18.60
C ASP A 142 8.75 -2.01 17.91
N VAL A 143 8.62 -2.94 16.96
CA VAL A 143 9.72 -3.31 16.03
C VAL A 143 10.23 -2.07 15.28
N LEU A 144 9.34 -1.32 14.63
CA LEU A 144 9.74 -0.13 13.87
C LEU A 144 10.44 0.93 14.73
N LYS A 145 9.97 1.15 15.97
CA LYS A 145 10.64 2.07 16.91
C LYS A 145 12.04 1.57 17.30
N GLN A 146 12.22 0.27 17.51
CA GLN A 146 13.52 -0.30 17.86
C GLN A 146 14.50 -0.23 16.68
N GLU A 147 14.04 -0.54 15.47
CA GLU A 147 14.86 -0.51 14.27
C GLU A 147 15.22 0.94 13.88
N ALA A 148 14.31 1.89 14.06
CA ALA A 148 14.61 3.32 13.93
C ALA A 148 15.71 3.78 14.89
N LYS A 149 15.70 3.31 16.15
CA LYS A 149 16.78 3.59 17.11
C LYS A 149 18.14 2.99 16.69
N ARG A 150 18.12 1.91 15.90
CA ARG A 150 19.30 1.30 15.29
C ARG A 150 19.71 1.94 13.97
N GLY A 151 18.98 2.98 13.53
CA GLY A 151 19.23 3.68 12.27
C GLY A 151 18.78 2.93 11.03
N TYR A 152 17.98 1.86 11.18
CA TYR A 152 17.46 1.10 10.05
C TYR A 152 16.12 1.69 9.59
N HIS A 153 16.11 2.19 8.36
CA HIS A 153 14.94 2.78 7.70
C HIS A 153 14.87 2.27 6.25
N PRO A 154 14.16 1.16 5.99
CA PRO A 154 13.96 0.65 4.64
C PRO A 154 13.46 1.74 3.70
N LYS A 155 14.12 1.87 2.55
CA LYS A 155 13.66 2.81 1.53
C LYS A 155 12.47 2.17 0.81
N CYS A 156 11.27 2.66 1.10
CA CYS A 156 10.07 2.27 0.36
C CYS A 156 10.13 2.87 -1.06
N PRO A 157 10.00 2.06 -2.13
CA PRO A 157 9.90 2.55 -3.49
C PRO A 157 8.64 3.41 -3.69
N PRO A 158 8.60 4.28 -4.71
CA PRO A 158 7.36 4.89 -5.15
C PRO A 158 6.33 3.80 -5.47
N LEU A 159 5.11 3.95 -4.95
CA LEU A 159 4.01 2.97 -5.03
C LEU A 159 4.23 1.67 -4.22
N GLY A 160 5.27 1.58 -3.41
CA GLY A 160 5.54 0.40 -2.57
C GLY A 160 6.34 -0.69 -3.27
N TYR A 161 6.56 -1.78 -2.55
CA TYR A 161 7.23 -2.97 -3.05
C TYR A 161 6.33 -3.72 -4.05
N SER A 162 6.93 -4.37 -5.03
CA SER A 162 6.21 -5.15 -6.03
C SER A 162 7.17 -5.91 -6.94
N ASP A 163 6.70 -7.01 -7.51
CA ASP A 163 7.32 -7.61 -8.69
C ASP A 163 7.05 -6.77 -9.96
N PRO A 164 7.84 -6.93 -11.04
CA PRO A 164 7.67 -6.13 -12.25
C PRO A 164 6.29 -6.19 -12.90
N GLN A 165 5.61 -7.34 -12.87
CA GLN A 165 4.30 -7.51 -13.50
C GLN A 165 3.19 -6.91 -12.65
N SER A 166 3.19 -7.19 -11.35
CA SER A 166 2.25 -6.59 -10.41
C SER A 166 2.39 -5.07 -10.39
N LYS A 167 3.61 -4.55 -10.46
CA LYS A 167 3.88 -3.12 -10.59
C LYS A 167 3.19 -2.51 -11.81
N LEU A 168 3.34 -3.13 -12.98
CA LEU A 168 2.72 -2.65 -14.20
C LEU A 168 1.19 -2.61 -14.09
N ILE A 169 0.57 -3.66 -13.53
CA ILE A 169 -0.88 -3.71 -13.33
C ILE A 169 -1.34 -2.55 -12.43
N MET A 170 -0.64 -2.32 -11.32
CA MET A 170 -0.99 -1.27 -10.36
C MET A 170 -0.74 0.13 -10.92
N GLU A 171 0.36 0.35 -11.66
CA GLU A 171 0.63 1.63 -12.35
C GLU A 171 -0.49 1.98 -13.34
N HIS A 172 -1.00 1.01 -14.10
CA HIS A 172 -2.13 1.23 -15.00
C HIS A 172 -3.42 1.52 -14.25
N ALA A 173 -3.69 0.83 -13.15
CA ALA A 173 -4.87 1.09 -12.31
C ALA A 173 -4.83 2.51 -11.72
N ILE A 174 -3.69 2.92 -11.18
CA ILE A 174 -3.45 4.25 -10.62
C ILE A 174 -3.64 5.33 -11.69
N GLU A 175 -3.03 5.17 -12.87
CA GLU A 175 -3.19 6.15 -13.95
C GLU A 175 -4.65 6.24 -14.42
N ARG A 176 -5.33 5.09 -14.55
CA ARG A 176 -6.74 5.06 -14.99
C ARG A 176 -7.68 5.71 -13.98
N LEU A 177 -7.36 5.61 -12.70
CA LEU A 177 -8.14 6.14 -11.56
C LEU A 177 -7.56 7.43 -10.99
N ARG A 178 -6.62 8.06 -11.68
CA ARG A 178 -5.92 9.26 -11.21
C ARG A 178 -6.85 10.41 -10.84
N SER A 179 -7.93 10.57 -11.59
CA SER A 179 -8.91 11.64 -11.36
C SER A 179 -9.67 11.52 -10.03
N THR A 180 -9.77 10.32 -9.47
CA THR A 180 -10.43 10.07 -8.18
C THR A 180 -9.43 9.77 -7.07
N GLY A 181 -8.21 9.35 -7.40
CA GLY A 181 -7.23 8.89 -6.42
C GLY A 181 -7.67 7.62 -5.69
N ALA A 182 -8.54 6.82 -6.31
CA ALA A 182 -9.14 5.63 -5.70
C ALA A 182 -8.13 4.48 -5.49
N VAL A 183 -7.02 4.45 -6.21
CA VAL A 183 -5.89 3.53 -5.98
C VAL A 183 -4.63 4.36 -6.05
N ARG A 184 -3.73 4.23 -5.05
CA ARG A 184 -2.53 5.09 -4.95
C ARG A 184 -1.23 4.34 -4.67
N HIS A 185 -1.29 3.04 -4.43
CA HIS A 185 -0.10 2.21 -4.17
C HIS A 185 -0.29 0.78 -4.70
N GLY A 186 0.78 0.00 -4.61
CA GLY A 186 0.83 -1.42 -4.94
C GLY A 186 0.07 -2.29 -3.94
N ALA A 187 0.11 -3.61 -4.17
CA ALA A 187 -0.71 -4.55 -3.42
C ALA A 187 -0.11 -4.94 -2.05
N GLU A 188 -0.96 -5.19 -1.06
CA GLU A 188 -0.61 -5.51 0.33
C GLU A 188 0.20 -6.80 0.49
N CYS A 189 0.08 -7.72 -0.48
CA CYS A 189 0.94 -8.90 -0.58
C CYS A 189 2.44 -8.59 -0.61
N PHE A 190 2.82 -7.36 -0.99
CA PHE A 190 4.21 -6.88 -0.98
C PHE A 190 4.52 -5.93 0.17
N ASN A 191 3.59 -5.64 1.08
CA ASN A 191 3.82 -4.73 2.20
C ASN A 191 4.70 -5.39 3.28
N PHE A 192 6.00 -5.51 2.99
CA PHE A 192 7.00 -6.15 3.87
C PHE A 192 7.47 -5.25 5.01
N HIS A 193 7.40 -3.93 4.80
CA HIS A 193 7.84 -2.94 5.78
C HIS A 193 6.83 -2.77 6.93
N PHE A 194 5.54 -2.84 6.61
CA PHE A 194 4.47 -2.72 7.59
C PHE A 194 3.33 -3.71 7.29
N PRO A 195 3.55 -5.03 7.37
CA PRO A 195 2.49 -6.01 7.19
C PRO A 195 1.38 -5.78 8.22
N GLN A 196 0.15 -5.59 7.74
CA GLN A 196 -1.00 -5.24 8.57
C GLN A 196 -1.80 -6.48 9.04
N GLU A 197 -2.73 -6.24 9.95
CA GLU A 197 -3.79 -7.22 10.28
C GLU A 197 -4.66 -7.45 9.04
N LEU A 198 -5.16 -8.68 8.88
CA LEU A 198 -6.07 -8.97 7.78
C LEU A 198 -7.45 -8.39 8.10
N ASP A 199 -8.11 -7.87 7.07
CA ASP A 199 -9.53 -7.56 7.14
C ASP A 199 -10.39 -8.83 7.27
N GLU A 200 -11.59 -8.66 7.79
CA GLU A 200 -12.55 -9.76 7.94
C GLU A 200 -13.24 -10.12 6.62
N GLU A 201 -13.35 -9.16 5.70
CA GLU A 201 -14.07 -9.26 4.44
C GLU A 201 -13.27 -8.64 3.28
N PHE A 202 -13.32 -9.29 2.10
CA PHE A 202 -12.61 -8.89 0.90
C PHE A 202 -13.55 -8.80 -0.30
N LEU A 203 -13.37 -7.78 -1.14
CA LEU A 203 -14.00 -7.71 -2.45
C LEU A 203 -13.16 -8.47 -3.47
N VAL A 204 -13.66 -9.60 -3.96
CA VAL A 204 -13.02 -10.35 -5.05
C VAL A 204 -13.66 -9.95 -6.38
N VAL A 205 -12.83 -9.53 -7.34
CA VAL A 205 -13.25 -9.23 -8.71
C VAL A 205 -12.64 -10.27 -9.65
N SER A 206 -13.49 -11.02 -10.37
CA SER A 206 -13.07 -11.93 -11.44
C SER A 206 -14.24 -12.30 -12.35
N ASP A 207 -13.96 -12.39 -13.65
CA ASP A 207 -14.85 -12.89 -14.70
C ASP A 207 -15.27 -14.36 -14.52
N THR A 208 -14.55 -15.09 -13.67
CA THR A 208 -14.83 -16.49 -13.32
C THR A 208 -15.70 -16.65 -12.07
N LEU A 209 -16.22 -15.54 -11.53
CA LEU A 209 -17.18 -15.53 -10.43
C LEU A 209 -18.61 -15.62 -10.96
N GLY A 210 -19.20 -16.80 -10.84
CA GLY A 210 -20.60 -17.04 -11.23
C GLY A 210 -20.79 -17.36 -12.72
N PRO A 211 -22.04 -17.62 -13.15
CA PRO A 211 -22.37 -17.85 -14.55
C PRO A 211 -22.04 -16.64 -15.44
N PRO A 212 -21.77 -16.85 -16.75
CA PRO A 212 -21.60 -15.75 -17.69
C PRO A 212 -22.76 -14.74 -17.61
N GLY A 213 -22.44 -13.46 -17.51
CA GLY A 213 -23.43 -12.37 -17.42
C GLY A 213 -23.80 -11.95 -15.99
N THR A 214 -23.25 -12.57 -14.95
CA THR A 214 -23.38 -12.06 -13.57
C THR A 214 -22.37 -10.95 -13.27
N VAL A 215 -22.63 -10.23 -12.18
CA VAL A 215 -21.72 -9.20 -11.67
C VAL A 215 -20.38 -9.88 -11.34
N PRO A 216 -19.23 -9.43 -11.90
CA PRO A 216 -17.96 -10.14 -11.82
C PRO A 216 -17.25 -9.89 -10.48
N TRP A 217 -18.01 -9.66 -9.40
CA TRP A 217 -17.45 -9.42 -8.08
C TRP A 217 -18.35 -9.94 -6.97
N LYS A 218 -17.74 -10.27 -5.82
CA LYS A 218 -18.46 -10.61 -4.59
C LYS A 218 -17.60 -10.30 -3.36
N TYR A 219 -18.27 -10.00 -2.26
CA TYR A 219 -17.63 -9.94 -0.95
C TYR A 219 -17.50 -11.35 -0.37
N VAL A 220 -16.38 -11.64 0.26
CA VAL A 220 -16.07 -12.94 0.87
C VAL A 220 -15.33 -12.75 2.18
N GLY A 221 -15.53 -13.66 3.14
CA GLY A 221 -14.69 -13.74 4.33
C GLY A 221 -13.34 -14.42 4.04
N VAL A 222 -12.42 -14.36 5.01
CA VAL A 222 -11.06 -14.95 4.92
C VAL A 222 -11.08 -16.43 4.48
N SER A 223 -11.91 -17.27 5.10
CA SER A 223 -11.94 -18.71 4.78
C SER A 223 -12.42 -18.98 3.35
N GLU A 224 -13.43 -18.24 2.89
CA GLU A 224 -13.93 -18.39 1.52
C GLU A 224 -12.90 -17.87 0.51
N LEU A 225 -12.20 -16.77 0.82
CA LEU A 225 -11.10 -16.28 0.00
C LEU A 225 -10.00 -17.35 -0.16
N GLN A 226 -9.57 -17.96 0.93
CA GLN A 226 -8.55 -19.02 0.91
C GLN A 226 -8.98 -20.20 0.03
N ASP A 227 -10.25 -20.61 0.09
CA ASP A 227 -10.79 -21.67 -0.76
C ASP A 227 -10.87 -21.27 -2.24
N ILE A 228 -11.24 -20.02 -2.53
CA ILE A 228 -11.19 -19.47 -3.90
C ILE A 228 -9.76 -19.51 -4.42
N LEU A 229 -8.78 -18.97 -3.67
CA LEU A 229 -7.38 -18.96 -4.07
C LEU A 229 -6.86 -20.38 -4.30
N CYS A 230 -7.18 -21.32 -3.39
CA CYS A 230 -6.83 -22.72 -3.55
C CYS A 230 -7.38 -23.33 -4.84
N LYS A 231 -8.66 -23.10 -5.17
CA LYS A 231 -9.25 -23.57 -6.43
C LYS A 231 -8.60 -22.93 -7.65
N ARG A 232 -8.30 -21.63 -7.59
CA ARG A 232 -7.67 -20.90 -8.70
C ARG A 232 -6.25 -21.35 -8.98
N ILE A 233 -5.51 -21.81 -7.96
CA ILE A 233 -4.20 -22.45 -8.17
C ILE A 233 -4.34 -23.70 -9.06
N GLU A 234 -5.41 -24.48 -8.88
CA GLU A 234 -5.70 -25.65 -9.74
C GLU A 234 -6.00 -25.23 -11.18
N ASP A 235 -6.61 -24.06 -11.39
CA ASP A 235 -6.85 -23.46 -12.71
C ASP A 235 -5.58 -22.83 -13.32
N GLY A 236 -4.45 -22.87 -12.61
CA GLY A 236 -3.16 -22.31 -13.03
C GLY A 236 -2.97 -20.83 -12.70
N PHE A 237 -3.79 -20.25 -11.82
CA PHE A 237 -3.51 -18.92 -11.27
C PHE A 237 -2.36 -18.97 -10.26
N THR A 238 -1.69 -17.83 -10.12
CA THR A 238 -0.57 -17.60 -9.22
C THR A 238 -0.78 -16.31 -8.45
N PHE A 239 -0.32 -16.30 -7.20
CA PHE A 239 -0.59 -15.24 -6.24
C PHE A 239 0.66 -14.98 -5.38
N PRO A 240 1.20 -13.75 -5.31
CA PRO A 240 2.24 -13.42 -4.33
C PRO A 240 1.63 -13.35 -2.94
N LEU A 241 2.23 -14.00 -1.93
CA LEU A 241 1.74 -13.98 -0.56
C LEU A 241 2.67 -13.18 0.35
N ASN A 242 2.11 -12.38 1.24
CA ASN A 242 2.90 -11.75 2.30
C ASN A 242 3.34 -12.83 3.31
N PRO A 243 4.63 -12.90 3.71
CA PRO A 243 5.09 -13.88 4.70
C PRO A 243 4.37 -13.79 6.04
N LYS A 244 3.90 -12.60 6.45
CA LYS A 244 3.09 -12.44 7.67
C LYS A 244 1.83 -13.29 7.61
N TRP A 245 1.17 -13.37 6.46
CA TRP A 245 -0.04 -14.18 6.31
C TRP A 245 0.25 -15.65 6.51
N VAL A 246 1.28 -16.15 5.84
CA VAL A 246 1.69 -17.55 5.90
C VAL A 246 2.07 -17.97 7.33
N LEU A 247 2.76 -17.08 8.07
CA LEU A 247 3.32 -17.38 9.38
C LEU A 247 2.39 -17.09 10.55
N CYS A 248 1.45 -16.15 10.41
CA CYS A 248 0.66 -15.63 11.53
C CYS A 248 -0.85 -15.79 11.37
N ASP A 249 -1.36 -15.88 10.14
CA ASP A 249 -2.80 -15.87 9.90
C ASP A 249 -3.32 -17.29 9.58
N PRO A 250 -4.31 -17.80 10.34
CA PRO A 250 -4.83 -19.15 10.16
C PRO A 250 -5.28 -19.44 8.71
N GLY A 251 -4.92 -20.62 8.21
CA GLY A 251 -5.32 -21.11 6.89
C GLY A 251 -4.44 -20.65 5.72
N TRP A 252 -3.62 -19.60 5.87
CA TRP A 252 -2.80 -19.08 4.77
C TRP A 252 -1.62 -19.99 4.39
N LYS A 253 -1.07 -20.76 5.34
CA LYS A 253 -0.06 -21.78 5.03
C LYS A 253 -0.56 -22.81 4.01
N LYS A 254 -1.84 -23.21 4.08
CA LYS A 254 -2.45 -24.12 3.08
C LYS A 254 -2.39 -23.55 1.66
N VAL A 255 -2.63 -22.24 1.50
CA VAL A 255 -2.55 -21.56 0.20
C VAL A 255 -1.10 -21.52 -0.30
N TYR A 256 -0.17 -21.15 0.59
CA TYR A 256 1.27 -21.16 0.30
C TYR A 256 1.77 -22.54 -0.12
N ASP A 257 1.40 -23.59 0.61
CA ASP A 257 1.80 -24.97 0.33
C ASP A 257 1.28 -25.43 -1.02
N LYS A 258 0.06 -25.06 -1.36
CA LYS A 258 -0.52 -25.37 -2.67
C LYS A 258 0.21 -24.67 -3.82
N LEU A 259 0.69 -23.44 -3.61
CA LEU A 259 1.54 -22.74 -4.58
C LEU A 259 2.91 -23.40 -4.71
N ILE A 260 3.57 -23.70 -3.59
CA ILE A 260 4.96 -24.19 -3.58
C ILE A 260 5.08 -25.62 -4.12
N THR A 261 4.05 -26.45 -3.90
CA THR A 261 3.99 -27.85 -4.35
C THR A 261 3.38 -28.01 -5.75
N SER A 262 2.94 -26.92 -6.38
CA SER A 262 2.34 -26.98 -7.71
C SER A 262 3.35 -27.46 -8.75
N GLU A 263 2.96 -28.47 -9.54
CA GLU A 263 3.78 -28.96 -10.65
C GLU A 263 3.65 -28.12 -11.93
N ARG A 264 2.71 -27.17 -11.96
CA ARG A 264 2.44 -26.32 -13.14
C ARG A 264 3.64 -25.40 -13.42
N PRO A 265 4.20 -25.39 -14.65
CA PRO A 265 5.41 -24.60 -14.95
C PRO A 265 5.27 -23.10 -14.64
N ASN A 266 4.12 -22.49 -14.94
CA ASN A 266 3.90 -21.07 -14.67
C ASN A 266 3.81 -20.76 -13.16
N VAL A 267 3.25 -21.68 -12.38
CA VAL A 267 3.18 -21.54 -10.91
C VAL A 267 4.56 -21.63 -10.29
N ARG A 268 5.35 -22.63 -10.70
CA ARG A 268 6.73 -22.78 -10.25
C ARG A 268 7.60 -21.58 -10.61
N ALA A 269 7.46 -21.05 -11.82
CA ALA A 269 8.19 -19.86 -12.26
C ALA A 269 7.83 -18.62 -11.42
N SER A 270 6.54 -18.40 -11.15
CA SER A 270 6.07 -17.28 -10.32
C SER A 270 6.59 -17.39 -8.89
N MET A 271 6.53 -18.58 -8.30
CA MET A 271 7.08 -18.82 -6.96
C MET A 271 8.60 -18.67 -6.91
N ALA A 272 9.32 -19.06 -7.97
CA ALA A 272 10.76 -18.82 -8.07
C ALA A 272 11.11 -17.33 -8.20
N ALA A 273 10.20 -16.51 -8.75
CA ALA A 273 10.39 -15.07 -8.81
C ALA A 273 10.17 -14.39 -7.45
N TRP A 274 9.11 -14.75 -6.72
CA TRP A 274 8.78 -14.12 -5.43
C TRP A 274 9.55 -14.68 -4.25
N PHE A 275 9.86 -15.97 -4.28
CA PHE A 275 10.64 -16.67 -3.26
C PHE A 275 11.75 -17.48 -3.96
N PRO A 276 12.85 -16.86 -4.40
CA PRO A 276 13.92 -17.59 -5.11
C PRO A 276 14.49 -18.72 -4.24
N PRO A 277 14.68 -19.95 -4.76
CA PRO A 277 15.19 -21.08 -3.96
C PRO A 277 16.53 -20.79 -3.27
N GLU A 278 17.42 -20.05 -3.93
CA GLU A 278 18.73 -19.65 -3.43
C GLU A 278 18.68 -18.62 -2.30
N SER A 279 17.53 -17.99 -2.08
CA SER A 279 17.37 -16.94 -1.07
C SER A 279 17.31 -17.46 0.38
N GLY A 280 17.03 -18.76 0.56
CA GLY A 280 16.79 -19.38 1.88
C GLY A 280 15.44 -18.99 2.52
N LEU A 281 14.61 -18.18 1.85
CA LEU A 281 13.37 -17.65 2.40
C LEU A 281 12.33 -18.75 2.62
N ARG A 282 12.24 -19.72 1.70
CA ARG A 282 11.28 -20.83 1.78
C ARG A 282 11.56 -21.70 2.99
N GLU A 283 12.83 -22.07 3.17
CA GLU A 283 13.31 -22.89 4.27
C GLU A 283 13.11 -22.20 5.61
N GLU A 284 13.30 -20.88 5.67
CA GLU A 284 13.06 -20.13 6.91
C GLU A 284 11.57 -20.04 7.24
N ILE A 285 10.69 -19.86 6.25
CA ILE A 285 9.24 -19.91 6.45
C ILE A 285 8.82 -21.27 7.03
N GLU A 286 9.28 -22.38 6.44
CA GLU A 286 8.98 -23.72 6.96
C GLU A 286 9.54 -23.93 8.38
N ARG A 287 10.77 -23.47 8.65
CA ARG A 287 11.39 -23.59 9.98
C ARG A 287 10.64 -22.82 11.06
N ILE A 288 10.06 -21.66 10.73
CA ILE A 288 9.26 -20.87 11.66
C ILE A 288 7.90 -21.54 11.86
N HIS A 289 7.26 -21.99 10.78
CA HIS A 289 5.92 -22.60 10.84
C HIS A 289 5.89 -23.95 11.56
N ALA A 290 6.97 -24.74 11.49
CA ALA A 290 7.05 -26.06 12.13
C ALA A 290 7.19 -26.04 13.67
N ARG A 291 7.18 -24.86 14.30
CA ARG A 291 7.32 -24.67 15.75
C ARG A 291 5.96 -24.58 16.42
#